data_AF-S7QBH9-F1
#
_entry.id   AF-S7QBH9-F1
#
_cell.length_a   1.000
_cell.length_b   1.000
_cell.length_c   1.000
_cell.angle_alpha   90.00
_cell.angle_beta   90.00
_cell.angle_gamma   90.00
#
_symmetry.space_group_name_H-M   'P 1'
#
loop_
_entity.id
_entity.type
_entity.pdbx_description
1 polymer ?
#
loop_
_entity_poly.entity_id
_entity_poly.type
_entity_poly.pdbx_seq_one_letter_code
_entity_poly.pdbx_strand_id
1 'polypeptide(L)'
;MEEISYFLVGKIEGNAKAVFPAYPCLRPSDATAFRAALTKYLETLRHAALHPKASTDQLRRLGKTVKQSPSSGTPGVELAWWWKDVMVRKSLLEECSGDKFERLMLALSTHALVKGLDGQSVPSAIDASSMAPVSVSDSIDTWHRHTEAD
;
A
#
# COMPACT_ATOMS: atom_id res chain seq x y z
N MET A 1 -4.36 -15.79 -6.41
CA MET A 1 -3.73 -14.47 -6.66
C MET A 1 -4.80 -13.42 -6.98
N GLU A 2 -5.78 -13.82 -7.76
CA GLU A 2 -6.91 -13.05 -8.28
C GLU A 2 -7.66 -12.28 -7.19
N GLU A 3 -8.02 -12.93 -6.07
CA GLU A 3 -8.74 -12.27 -4.98
C GLU A 3 -7.92 -11.13 -4.35
N ILE A 4 -6.64 -11.38 -4.07
CA ILE A 4 -5.73 -10.40 -3.46
C ILE A 4 -5.53 -9.23 -4.43
N SER A 5 -5.27 -9.51 -5.71
CA SER A 5 -5.11 -8.46 -6.72
C SER A 5 -6.40 -7.64 -6.91
N TYR A 6 -7.56 -8.29 -6.94
CA TYR A 6 -8.85 -7.60 -7.04
C TYR A 6 -9.08 -6.69 -5.83
N PHE A 7 -8.81 -7.18 -4.62
CA PHE A 7 -8.92 -6.41 -3.39
C PHE A 7 -7.98 -5.20 -3.38
N LEU A 8 -6.69 -5.39 -3.70
CA LEU A 8 -5.70 -4.31 -3.70
C LEU A 8 -6.03 -3.22 -4.72
N VAL A 9 -6.40 -3.61 -5.94
CA VAL A 9 -6.85 -2.64 -6.96
C VAL A 9 -8.15 -1.96 -6.54
N GLY A 10 -9.03 -2.66 -5.83
CA GLY A 10 -10.23 -2.06 -5.23
C GLY A 10 -9.89 -0.98 -4.21
N LYS A 11 -8.83 -1.17 -3.42
CA LYS A 11 -8.32 -0.13 -2.51
C LYS A 11 -7.68 1.04 -3.26
N ILE A 12 -7.01 0.78 -4.38
CA ILE A 12 -6.35 1.83 -5.18
C ILE A 12 -7.37 2.66 -5.96
N GLU A 13 -8.31 2.03 -6.67
CA GLU A 13 -9.23 2.72 -7.60
C GLU A 13 -10.61 3.02 -7.01
N GLY A 14 -10.97 2.40 -5.88
CA GLY A 14 -12.33 2.43 -5.32
C GLY A 14 -13.35 1.58 -6.10
N ASN A 15 -13.07 1.21 -7.35
CA ASN A 15 -13.93 0.35 -8.17
C ASN A 15 -13.12 -0.65 -9.01
N ALA A 16 -12.72 -1.76 -8.39
CA ALA A 16 -12.00 -2.84 -9.07
C ALA A 16 -12.77 -3.48 -10.22
N LYS A 17 -14.11 -3.45 -10.19
CA LYS A 17 -14.96 -4.05 -11.23
C LYS A 17 -14.79 -3.37 -12.60
N ALA A 18 -14.47 -2.08 -12.61
CA ALA A 18 -14.16 -1.35 -13.84
C ALA A 18 -12.85 -1.82 -14.49
N VAL A 19 -11.87 -2.25 -13.67
CA VAL A 19 -10.58 -2.76 -14.15
C VAL A 19 -10.68 -4.25 -14.51
N PHE A 20 -11.45 -5.02 -13.74
CA PHE A 20 -11.58 -6.48 -13.88
C PHE A 20 -13.04 -6.90 -14.10
N PRO A 21 -13.60 -6.68 -15.31
CA PRO A 21 -14.99 -7.05 -15.61
C PRO A 21 -15.22 -8.57 -15.61
N ALA A 22 -14.17 -9.36 -15.81
CA ALA A 22 -14.23 -10.83 -15.81
C ALA A 22 -14.17 -11.47 -14.41
N TYR A 23 -14.12 -10.66 -13.34
CA TYR A 23 -14.07 -11.15 -11.96
C TYR A 23 -15.50 -11.28 -11.37
N PRO A 24 -15.84 -12.35 -10.64
CA PRO A 24 -14.99 -13.48 -10.25
C PRO A 24 -14.69 -14.43 -11.42
N CYS A 25 -13.47 -14.99 -11.42
CA CYS A 25 -13.01 -15.89 -12.48
C CYS A 25 -13.61 -17.29 -12.29
N LEU A 26 -14.72 -17.59 -12.96
CA LEU A 26 -15.40 -18.90 -12.84
C LEU A 26 -14.84 -19.95 -13.81
N ARG A 27 -14.20 -19.51 -14.90
CA ARG A 27 -13.63 -20.38 -15.93
C ARG A 27 -12.15 -20.06 -16.16
N PRO A 28 -11.37 -21.01 -16.70
CA PRO A 28 -9.96 -20.77 -17.06
C PRO A 28 -9.76 -19.60 -18.05
N SER A 29 -10.72 -19.37 -18.95
CA SER A 29 -10.74 -18.22 -19.86
C SER A 29 -10.81 -16.89 -19.11
N ASP A 30 -11.62 -16.84 -18.05
CA ASP A 30 -11.85 -15.63 -17.27
C ASP A 30 -10.60 -15.29 -16.44
N ALA A 31 -9.92 -16.31 -15.89
CA ALA A 31 -8.62 -16.15 -15.22
C ALA A 31 -7.53 -15.66 -16.18
N THR A 32 -7.57 -16.05 -17.45
CA THR A 32 -6.63 -15.56 -18.47
C THR A 32 -6.89 -14.09 -18.83
N ALA A 33 -8.15 -13.72 -19.01
CA ALA A 33 -8.57 -12.34 -19.23
C ALA A 33 -8.22 -11.45 -18.03
N PHE A 34 -8.44 -11.93 -16.81
CA PHE A 34 -8.07 -11.25 -15.57
C PHE A 34 -6.56 -10.99 -15.50
N ARG A 35 -5.72 -12.00 -15.76
CA ARG A 35 -4.26 -11.87 -15.76
C ARG A 35 -3.76 -10.87 -16.81
N ALA A 36 -4.36 -10.87 -18.00
CA ALA A 36 -4.03 -9.90 -19.04
C ALA A 36 -4.39 -8.45 -18.63
N ALA A 37 -5.59 -8.25 -18.08
CA ALA A 37 -6.02 -6.97 -17.55
C ALA A 37 -5.12 -6.50 -16.40
N LEU A 38 -4.77 -7.40 -15.47
CA LEU A 38 -3.90 -7.10 -14.34
C LEU A 38 -2.49 -6.72 -14.80
N THR A 39 -1.92 -7.44 -15.77
CA THR A 39 -0.61 -7.09 -16.35
C THR A 39 -0.61 -5.66 -16.88
N LYS A 40 -1.62 -5.31 -17.69
CA LYS A 40 -1.74 -3.96 -18.29
C LYS A 40 -1.92 -2.88 -17.22
N TYR A 41 -2.75 -3.16 -16.22
CA TYR A 41 -2.98 -2.25 -15.10
C TYR A 41 -1.68 -1.99 -14.32
N LEU A 42 -0.95 -3.05 -13.95
CA LEU A 42 0.30 -2.93 -13.20
C LEU A 42 1.41 -2.22 -13.99
N GLU A 43 1.51 -2.43 -15.30
CA GLU A 43 2.43 -1.66 -16.14
C GLU A 43 2.09 -0.16 -16.15
N THR A 44 0.80 0.15 -16.27
CA THR A 44 0.33 1.54 -16.23
C THR A 44 0.62 2.19 -14.88
N LEU A 45 0.34 1.47 -13.79
CA LEU A 45 0.58 1.91 -12.42
C LEU A 45 2.07 2.16 -12.16
N ARG A 46 2.92 1.20 -12.56
CA ARG A 46 4.38 1.31 -12.46
C ARG A 46 4.90 2.51 -13.25
N HIS A 47 4.43 2.70 -14.47
CA HIS A 47 4.86 3.81 -15.31
C HIS A 47 4.47 5.17 -14.70
N ALA A 48 3.25 5.30 -14.19
CA ALA A 48 2.79 6.51 -13.53
C ALA A 48 3.58 6.81 -12.25
N ALA A 49 3.98 5.77 -11.51
CA ALA A 49 4.72 5.89 -10.26
C ALA A 49 6.20 6.29 -10.49
N LEU A 50 6.86 5.70 -11.50
CA LEU A 50 8.27 5.99 -11.83
C LEU A 50 8.45 7.30 -12.59
N HIS A 51 7.45 7.69 -13.37
CA HIS A 51 7.46 8.93 -14.14
C HIS A 51 6.28 9.79 -13.73
N PRO A 52 6.32 10.38 -12.52
CA PRO A 52 5.31 11.36 -12.14
C PRO A 52 5.38 12.47 -13.18
N LYS A 53 4.32 12.61 -13.99
CA LYS A 53 4.23 13.72 -14.94
C LYS A 53 4.38 14.98 -14.11
N ALA A 54 5.38 15.80 -14.42
CA ALA A 54 5.56 17.13 -13.87
C ALA A 54 4.43 18.04 -14.37
N SER A 55 3.19 17.72 -14.04
CA SER A 55 2.09 18.64 -14.12
C SER A 55 2.24 19.58 -12.94
N THR A 56 2.81 20.74 -13.23
CA THR A 56 3.03 21.95 -12.42
C THR A 56 1.79 22.48 -11.65
N ASP A 57 0.78 21.66 -11.33
CA ASP A 57 -0.49 22.12 -10.75
C ASP A 57 -0.89 21.51 -9.41
N GLN A 58 -0.30 20.40 -8.95
CA GLN A 58 -0.67 19.83 -7.63
C GLN A 58 0.25 20.25 -6.48
N LEU A 59 1.49 20.68 -6.75
CA LEU A 59 2.38 21.23 -5.70
C LEU A 59 2.09 22.71 -5.36
N ARG A 60 1.03 23.31 -5.93
CA ARG A 60 0.57 24.68 -5.59
C ARG A 60 -0.53 24.72 -4.52
N ARG A 61 -1.15 23.58 -4.18
CA ARG A 61 -2.28 23.59 -3.23
C ARG A 61 -1.89 23.44 -1.76
N LEU A 62 -0.64 23.12 -1.45
CA LEU A 62 -0.13 23.11 -0.07
C LEU A 62 1.22 23.85 0.00
N GLY A 63 1.18 25.17 0.25
CA GLY A 63 2.32 25.87 0.84
C GLY A 63 2.96 27.00 0.01
N LYS A 64 2.57 28.23 0.38
CA LYS A 64 3.48 29.31 0.81
C LYS A 64 4.52 29.84 -0.20
N THR A 65 4.36 31.12 -0.49
CA THR A 65 5.28 32.05 -1.17
C THR A 65 6.74 31.79 -0.83
N VAL A 66 7.50 31.17 -1.74
CA VAL A 66 8.95 31.37 -1.84
C VAL A 66 9.32 31.44 -3.32
N LYS A 67 9.99 32.54 -3.65
CA LYS A 67 10.53 32.95 -4.95
C LYS A 67 11.41 31.82 -5.54
N GLN A 68 11.00 31.23 -6.65
CA GLN A 68 11.81 30.26 -7.39
C GLN A 68 12.99 30.96 -8.07
N SER A 69 14.20 30.53 -7.73
CA SER A 69 15.42 30.68 -8.53
C SER A 69 15.75 29.32 -9.15
N PRO A 70 16.23 29.24 -10.41
CA PRO A 70 16.54 27.99 -11.06
C PRO A 70 17.99 27.60 -10.75
N SER A 71 18.21 26.59 -9.91
CA SER A 71 19.39 25.71 -9.96
C SER A 71 19.39 24.72 -8.80
N SER A 72 20.00 23.57 -9.06
CA SER A 72 20.36 22.49 -8.14
C SER A 72 19.24 21.49 -7.79
N GLY A 73 19.52 20.23 -8.15
CA GLY A 73 18.65 19.08 -7.93
C GLY A 73 18.41 18.83 -6.45
N THR A 74 17.18 18.99 -6.03
CA THR A 74 16.69 18.50 -4.74
C THR A 74 16.23 17.06 -4.92
N PRO A 75 16.60 16.09 -4.06
CA PRO A 75 16.06 14.74 -4.08
C PRO A 75 14.60 14.83 -3.64
N GLY A 76 13.71 15.18 -4.57
CA GLY A 76 12.29 14.96 -4.40
C GLY A 76 12.15 13.49 -4.10
N VAL A 77 11.64 13.20 -2.89
CA VAL A 77 11.41 11.84 -2.41
C VAL A 77 10.90 11.02 -3.58
N GLU A 78 11.68 10.05 -4.05
CA GLU A 78 11.22 9.11 -5.06
C GLU A 78 10.12 8.29 -4.38
N LEU A 79 8.89 8.83 -4.38
CA LEU A 79 7.71 8.32 -3.70
C LEU A 79 7.27 6.93 -4.22
N ALA A 80 8.07 6.30 -5.07
CA ALA A 80 7.78 5.05 -5.75
C ALA A 80 9.04 4.20 -6.00
N TRP A 81 10.11 4.38 -5.22
CA TRP A 81 11.37 3.64 -5.41
C TRP A 81 11.17 2.11 -5.42
N TRP A 82 10.15 1.61 -4.71
CA TRP A 82 9.79 0.18 -4.69
C TRP A 82 9.33 -0.39 -6.04
N TRP A 83 9.05 0.45 -7.05
CA TRP A 83 8.69 0.02 -8.40
C TRP A 83 9.90 -0.14 -9.35
N LYS A 84 11.10 0.32 -8.97
CA LYS A 84 12.28 0.35 -9.85
C LYS A 84 12.68 -1.04 -10.35
N ASP A 85 12.78 -2.00 -9.43
CA ASP A 85 13.23 -3.37 -9.71
C ASP A 85 12.08 -4.37 -9.91
N VAL A 86 10.85 -3.86 -10.04
CA VAL A 86 9.66 -4.70 -10.22
C VAL A 86 9.47 -5.01 -11.69
N MET A 87 9.51 -6.30 -12.02
CA MET A 87 9.21 -6.80 -13.35
C MET A 87 7.72 -7.12 -13.45
N VAL A 88 7.02 -6.46 -14.37
CA VAL A 88 5.62 -6.75 -14.68
C VAL A 88 5.58 -7.55 -15.98
N ARG A 89 5.17 -8.82 -15.92
CA ARG A 89 5.02 -9.68 -17.11
C ARG A 89 3.85 -10.63 -16.93
N LYS A 90 3.22 -10.98 -18.05
CA LYS A 90 2.11 -11.93 -18.05
C LYS A 90 2.52 -13.31 -17.52
N SER A 91 3.66 -13.84 -17.97
CA SER A 91 4.17 -15.16 -17.51
C SER A 91 4.37 -15.21 -16.00
N LEU A 92 4.82 -14.10 -15.40
CA LEU A 92 5.00 -14.00 -13.95
C LEU A 92 3.68 -14.13 -13.18
N LEU A 93 2.61 -13.51 -13.71
CA LEU A 93 1.26 -13.64 -13.17
C LEU A 93 0.61 -14.98 -13.53
N GLU A 94 1.12 -15.71 -14.52
CA GLU A 94 0.65 -17.06 -14.82
C GLU A 94 1.23 -18.09 -13.85
N GLU A 95 2.51 -17.97 -13.53
CA GLU A 95 3.23 -18.83 -12.57
C GLU A 95 2.84 -18.55 -11.12
N CYS A 96 2.46 -17.30 -10.78
CA CYS A 96 2.03 -16.87 -9.44
C CYS A 96 2.99 -17.30 -8.31
N SER A 97 4.28 -17.40 -8.59
CA SER A 97 5.28 -17.94 -7.66
C SER A 97 6.67 -17.36 -7.89
N GLY A 98 7.54 -17.50 -6.88
CA GLY A 98 8.93 -17.06 -6.88
C GLY A 98 9.13 -15.58 -6.53
N ASP A 99 10.39 -15.24 -6.24
CA ASP A 99 10.79 -13.93 -5.68
C ASP A 99 10.31 -12.74 -6.50
N LYS A 100 10.28 -12.88 -7.83
CA LYS A 100 9.84 -11.80 -8.73
C LYS A 100 8.35 -11.52 -8.58
N PHE A 101 7.54 -12.55 -8.40
CA PHE A 101 6.10 -12.43 -8.20
C PHE A 101 5.80 -11.87 -6.81
N GLU A 102 6.51 -12.35 -5.79
CA GLU A 102 6.38 -11.84 -4.42
C GLU A 102 6.74 -10.35 -4.33
N ARG A 103 7.85 -9.93 -4.97
CA ARG A 103 8.21 -8.50 -5.07
C ARG A 103 7.14 -7.68 -5.77
N LEU A 104 6.53 -8.21 -6.84
CA LEU A 104 5.43 -7.54 -7.54
C LEU A 104 4.22 -7.34 -6.62
N MET A 105 3.84 -8.37 -5.87
CA MET A 105 2.71 -8.29 -4.93
C MET A 105 3.00 -7.37 -3.75
N LEU A 106 4.23 -7.36 -3.23
CA LEU A 106 4.68 -6.43 -2.20
C LEU A 106 4.62 -4.98 -2.70
N ALA A 107 5.17 -4.70 -3.88
CA ALA A 107 5.14 -3.36 -4.48
C ALA A 107 3.70 -2.85 -4.70
N LEU A 108 2.80 -3.71 -5.18
CA LEU A 108 1.38 -3.39 -5.33
C LEU A 108 0.72 -3.10 -3.97
N SER A 109 1.01 -3.92 -2.95
CA SER A 109 0.46 -3.75 -1.61
C SER A 109 0.94 -2.46 -0.95
N THR A 110 2.25 -2.16 -1.04
CA THR A 110 2.82 -0.89 -0.58
C THR A 110 2.16 0.30 -1.28
N HIS A 111 1.94 0.20 -2.61
CA HIS A 111 1.27 1.27 -3.34
C HIS A 111 -0.18 1.48 -2.89
N ALA A 112 -0.92 0.39 -2.63
CA ALA A 112 -2.28 0.48 -2.09
C ALA A 112 -2.33 1.12 -0.70
N LEU A 113 -1.37 0.79 0.17
CA LEU A 113 -1.25 1.39 1.50
C LEU A 113 -0.97 2.89 1.42
N VAL A 114 0.01 3.31 0.61
CA VAL A 114 0.37 4.72 0.45
C VAL A 114 -0.80 5.54 -0.08
N LYS A 115 -1.50 5.06 -1.12
CA LYS A 115 -2.69 5.74 -1.64
C LYS A 115 -3.84 5.81 -0.62
N GLY A 116 -3.97 4.80 0.24
CA GLY A 116 -4.92 4.80 1.35
C GLY A 116 -4.61 5.82 2.43
N LEU A 117 -3.33 6.17 2.63
CA LEU A 117 -2.92 7.24 3.55
C LEU A 117 -3.23 8.62 2.98
N ASP A 118 -3.02 8.83 1.67
CA ASP A 118 -3.30 10.11 1.00
C ASP A 118 -4.81 10.45 0.96
N GLY A 119 -5.67 9.41 0.98
CA GLY A 119 -7.13 9.55 0.98
C GLY A 119 -7.78 9.59 2.36
N GLN A 120 -7.02 9.36 3.45
CA GLN A 120 -7.53 9.55 4.81
C GLN A 120 -7.38 11.02 5.21
N SER A 121 -8.39 11.83 4.88
CA SER A 121 -8.74 12.93 5.78
C SER A 121 -9.13 12.29 7.11
N VAL A 122 -8.20 12.34 8.07
CA VAL A 122 -8.43 11.98 9.46
C VAL A 122 -9.76 12.59 9.90
N PRO A 123 -10.78 11.84 10.34
CA PRO A 123 -11.81 12.44 11.17
C PRO A 123 -11.11 12.87 12.45
N SER A 124 -10.82 14.18 12.56
CA SER A 124 -10.48 14.84 13.82
C SER A 124 -11.65 14.70 14.78
N ALA A 125 -11.76 13.53 15.41
CA ALA A 125 -12.67 13.26 16.52
C ALA A 125 -12.20 11.97 17.23
N ILE A 126 -10.97 11.98 17.73
CA ILE A 126 -10.75 11.34 19.02
C ILE A 126 -10.73 12.47 20.04
N ASP A 127 -11.91 12.72 20.60
CA ASP A 127 -12.08 13.54 21.78
C ASP A 127 -11.22 12.91 22.89
N ALA A 128 -10.14 13.59 23.25
CA ALA A 128 -9.16 13.17 24.25
C ALA A 128 -9.70 13.36 25.68
N SER A 129 -10.97 13.04 25.90
CA SER A 129 -11.69 13.25 27.16
C SER A 129 -12.50 12.03 27.57
N SER A 130 -11.92 10.84 27.50
CA SER A 130 -12.41 9.68 28.28
C SER A 130 -11.39 8.55 28.31
N MET A 131 -10.22 8.79 28.91
CA MET A 131 -9.43 7.71 29.50
C MET A 131 -9.10 8.13 30.92
N ALA A 132 -9.96 7.70 31.85
CA ALA A 132 -9.59 7.68 33.25
C ALA A 132 -8.40 6.72 33.41
N PRO A 133 -7.33 7.11 34.12
CA PRO A 133 -6.22 6.21 34.40
C PRO A 133 -6.72 5.12 35.35
N VAL A 134 -6.73 3.88 34.88
CA VAL A 134 -6.90 2.71 35.75
C VAL A 134 -5.61 2.61 36.57
N SER A 135 -5.68 3.00 37.84
CA SER A 135 -4.59 2.75 38.80
C SER A 135 -4.45 1.25 38.99
N VAL A 136 -3.37 0.69 38.44
CA VAL A 136 -2.90 -0.63 38.83
C VAL A 136 -2.17 -0.45 40.15
N SER A 137 -2.87 -0.69 41.25
CA SER A 137 -2.20 -0.81 42.55
C SER A 137 -1.38 -2.10 42.56
N ASP A 138 -0.09 -1.91 42.79
CA ASP A 138 0.89 -2.92 43.16
C ASP A 138 0.34 -3.92 44.19
N SER A 139 0.45 -5.20 43.87
CA SER A 139 0.43 -6.28 44.86
C SER A 139 1.57 -7.23 44.55
N ILE A 140 2.78 -6.73 44.77
CA ILE A 140 4.00 -7.52 44.90
C ILE A 140 4.14 -7.86 46.37
N ASP A 141 3.73 -9.07 46.74
CA ASP A 141 4.14 -9.84 47.94
C ASP A 141 3.12 -10.98 48.01
N THR A 142 3.41 -12.23 47.69
CA THR A 142 4.07 -13.14 48.63
C THR A 142 4.20 -14.50 47.93
N TRP A 143 5.35 -14.82 47.36
CA TRP A 143 5.72 -16.21 47.05
C TRP A 143 7.18 -16.41 47.43
N HIS A 144 7.42 -16.38 48.74
CA HIS A 144 8.65 -16.91 49.29
C HIS A 144 8.30 -18.14 50.14
N ARG A 145 9.03 -19.21 49.84
CA ARG A 145 9.40 -20.31 50.74
C ARG A 145 8.47 -21.53 50.73
N HIS A 146 8.79 -22.51 49.89
CA HIS A 146 8.85 -23.92 50.32
C HIS A 146 9.75 -24.71 49.35
N THR A 147 11.05 -24.66 49.62
CA THR A 147 12.04 -25.65 49.17
C THR A 147 12.97 -25.93 50.35
N GLU A 148 13.34 -27.20 50.49
CA GLU A 148 14.08 -27.87 51.59
C GLU A 148 13.20 -28.36 52.75
N ALA A 149 13.39 -29.53 53.36
CA ALA A 149 14.00 -30.83 53.08
C ALA A 149 13.84 -31.63 54.41
N ASP A 150 13.69 -32.96 54.32
CA ASP A 150 13.60 -33.95 55.41
C ASP A 150 12.38 -33.94 56.36
#